data_AF-A0A969XPN2-F1
#
_entry.id   AF-A0A969XPN2-F1
#
_cell.length_a   1.000
_cell.length_b   1.000
_cell.length_c   1.000
_cell.angle_alpha   90.00
_cell.angle_beta   90.00
_cell.angle_gamma   90.00
#
_symmetry.space_group_name_H-M   'P 1'
#
loop_
_entity.id
_entity.type
_entity.pdbx_description
1 polymer ?
#
loop_
_entity_poly.entity_id
_entity_poly.type
_entity_poly.pdbx_seq_one_letter_code
_entity_poly.pdbx_strand_id
1 'polypeptide(L)' 'VEDADSPYHIRLVKAGPVVEFAINDLPILRYVDDGVTYGPLLRGGAIGFRQMAPLVADYANLVVREVLPGE' A
#
# COMPACT_ATOMS: atom_id res chain seq x y z
N VAL A 1 -6.82 -0.57 21.81
CA VAL A 1 -5.46 0.01 21.67
C VAL A 1 -4.47 -0.64 22.61
N GLU A 2 -4.88 -1.18 23.76
CA GLU A 2 -3.94 -1.65 24.80
C GLU A 2 -2.86 -2.63 24.29
N ASP A 3 -3.19 -3.50 23.33
CA ASP A 3 -2.22 -4.45 22.75
C ASP A 3 -1.48 -3.93 21.51
N ALA A 4 -1.78 -2.72 21.03
CA ALA A 4 -1.17 -2.17 19.83
C ALA A 4 0.20 -1.57 20.14
N ASP A 5 1.26 -2.17 19.60
CA ASP A 5 2.61 -1.64 19.65
C ASP A 5 2.87 -0.73 18.44
N SER A 6 2.33 0.49 18.52
CA SER A 6 2.36 1.46 17.42
C SER A 6 3.69 2.23 17.36
N PRO A 7 4.14 2.71 16.17
CA PRO A 7 3.48 2.58 14.88
C PRO A 7 3.82 1.28 14.14
N TYR A 8 2.91 0.85 13.27
CA TYR A 8 3.15 -0.24 12.33
C TYR A 8 3.74 0.32 11.02
N HIS A 9 4.82 -0.29 10.52
CA HIS A 9 5.44 0.12 9.27
C HIS A 9 4.67 -0.49 8.09
N ILE A 10 3.93 0.35 7.37
CA ILE A 10 3.15 -0.06 6.20
C ILE A 10 3.97 0.21 4.94
N ARG A 11 4.12 -0.82 4.09
CA ARG A 11 4.75 -0.72 2.78
C ARG A 11 3.79 -1.17 1.68
N LEU A 12 3.71 -0.37 0.61
CA LEU A 12 2.94 -0.66 -0.59
C LEU A 12 3.85 -0.49 -1.81
N VAL A 13 3.98 -1.53 -2.63
CA VAL A 13 4.60 -1.46 -3.96
C VAL A 13 3.50 -1.41 -5.00
N LYS A 14 3.53 -0.41 -5.88
CA LYS A 14 2.70 -0.34 -7.09
C LYS A 14 3.61 -0.08 -8.29
N ALA A 15 3.91 -1.14 -9.04
CA ALA A 15 4.85 -1.08 -10.17
C ALA A 15 4.25 -1.80 -11.39
N GLY A 16 3.80 -1.03 -12.38
CA GLY A 16 3.12 -1.59 -13.56
C GLY A 16 1.90 -2.44 -13.14
N PRO A 17 1.83 -3.74 -13.51
CA PRO A 17 0.73 -4.63 -13.13
C PRO A 17 0.82 -5.15 -11.69
N VAL A 18 1.94 -4.94 -11.00
CA VAL A 18 2.21 -5.53 -9.68
C VAL A 18 1.74 -4.63 -8.55
N VAL A 19 1.06 -5.24 -7.58
CA VAL A 19 0.76 -4.65 -6.27
C VAL A 19 1.23 -5.60 -5.18
N GLU A 20 2.00 -5.09 -4.22
CA GLU A 20 2.39 -5.82 -3.01
C GLU A 20 2.17 -4.96 -1.77
N PHE A 21 1.70 -5.59 -0.70
CA PHE A 21 1.43 -4.90 0.55
C PHE A 21 1.98 -5.70 1.72
N ALA A 22 2.68 -5.00 2.62
CA ALA A 22 3.31 -5.56 3.79
C ALA A 22 3.12 -4.66 5.01
N ILE A 23 3.07 -5.29 6.18
CA ILE A 23 3.05 -4.60 7.49
C ILE A 23 4.18 -5.19 8.32
N ASN A 24 5.06 -4.33 8.85
CA ASN A 24 6.27 -4.75 9.58
C ASN A 24 7.08 -5.80 8.79
N ASP A 25 7.24 -5.55 7.48
CA ASP A 25 7.92 -6.40 6.51
C ASP A 25 7.34 -7.80 6.28
N LEU A 26 6.25 -8.15 6.97
CA LEU A 26 5.48 -9.36 6.69
C LEU A 26 4.63 -9.14 5.43
N PRO A 27 4.84 -9.93 4.35
CA PRO A 27 3.99 -9.86 3.17
C PRO A 27 2.57 -10.29 3.50
N ILE A 28 1.60 -9.43 3.23
CA ILE A 28 0.18 -9.70 3.51
C ILE A 28 -0.54 -10.10 2.22
N LEU A 29 -0.26 -9.42 1.10
CA LEU A 29 -0.81 -9.78 -0.20
C LEU A 29 0.12 -9.39 -1.36
N ARG A 30 -0.09 -10.10 -2.47
CA ARG A 30 0.47 -9.81 -3.78
C ARG A 30 -0.60 -10.00 -4.85
N TYR A 31 -0.68 -9.05 -5.78
CA TYR A 31 -1.59 -9.10 -6.92
C TYR A 31 -0.85 -8.72 -8.20
N VAL A 32 -1.20 -9.38 -9.30
CA VAL A 32 -0.71 -9.09 -10.64
C VAL A 32 -1.93 -8.90 -11.55
N ASP A 33 -2.12 -7.68 -12.01
CA ASP A 33 -3.20 -7.29 -12.93
C ASP A 33 -2.84 -7.71 -14.36
N ASP A 34 -3.76 -8.40 -15.05
CA ASP A 34 -3.57 -8.83 -16.43
C ASP A 34 -3.89 -7.72 -17.45
N GLY A 35 -4.47 -6.60 -17.00
CA GLY A 35 -4.86 -5.47 -17.84
C GLY A 35 -6.05 -5.77 -18.76
N VAL A 36 -6.79 -6.86 -18.51
CA VAL A 36 -7.92 -7.31 -19.33
C VAL A 36 -9.15 -7.60 -18.48
N THR A 37 -9.02 -8.37 -17.40
CA THR A 37 -10.14 -8.86 -16.60
C THR A 37 -10.98 -7.71 -16.03
N TYR A 38 -10.32 -6.64 -15.60
CA TYR A 38 -10.97 -5.46 -15.01
C TYR A 38 -10.68 -4.16 -15.79
N GLY A 39 -10.31 -4.29 -17.06
CA GLY A 39 -9.90 -3.18 -17.92
C GLY A 39 -8.41 -2.88 -17.88
N PRO A 40 -7.96 -1.81 -18.55
CA PRO A 40 -6.54 -1.48 -18.69
C PRO A 40 -5.87 -1.13 -17.36
N LEU A 41 -4.56 -1.36 -17.28
CA LEU A 41 -3.76 -1.06 -16.09
C LEU A 41 -3.87 0.41 -15.65
N LEU A 42 -4.14 0.60 -14.36
CA LEU A 42 -4.05 1.90 -13.71
C LEU A 42 -2.59 2.34 -13.58
N ARG A 43 -2.34 3.62 -13.93
CA ARG A 43 -1.01 4.25 -13.95
C ARG A 43 -0.85 5.21 -12.75
N GLY A 44 -0.18 6.35 -12.95
CA GLY A 44 -0.05 7.38 -11.93
C GLY A 44 -1.40 7.94 -11.46
N GLY A 45 -1.40 8.63 -10.33
CA GLY A 45 -2.60 9.18 -9.72
C GLY A 45 -2.30 9.81 -8.35
N ALA A 46 -3.34 10.23 -7.65
CA ALA A 46 -3.24 10.73 -6.29
C ALA A 46 -3.31 9.58 -5.26
N ILE A 47 -2.66 9.77 -4.11
CA ILE A 47 -2.77 8.88 -2.94
C ILE A 47 -3.70 9.53 -1.93
N GLY A 48 -4.69 8.77 -1.44
CA GLY A 48 -5.67 9.23 -0.46
C GLY A 48 -5.71 8.35 0.77
N PHE A 49 -5.88 8.96 1.94
CA PHE A 49 -6.08 8.28 3.21
C PHE A 49 -7.56 8.38 3.59
N ARG A 50 -8.29 7.28 3.46
CA ARG A 50 -9.72 7.21 3.80
C ARG A 50 -9.88 6.63 5.20
N GLN A 51 -10.67 7.30 6.02
CA GLN A 51 -11.19 6.76 7.28
C GLN A 51 -12.71 6.65 7.21
N MET A 52 -13.27 5.69 7.95
CA MET A 52 -14.70 5.63 8.23
C MET A 52 -14.92 5.91 9.71
N ALA A 53 -15.88 6.78 10.03
CA ALA A 53 -16.20 7.10 11.42
C ALA A 53 -16.58 5.83 12.20
N PRO A 54 -16.20 5.69 13.49
CA PRO A 54 -15.55 6.71 14.34
C PRO A 54 -14.02 6.52 14.48
N LEU A 55 -13.32 6.01 13.45
CA LEU A 55 -11.88 5.74 13.54
C LEU A 55 -11.07 6.96 13.97
N VAL A 56 -10.18 6.76 14.96
CA VAL A 56 -9.10 7.68 15.31
C VAL A 56 -7.79 6.93 15.11
N ALA A 57 -6.92 7.48 14.25
CA ALA A 57 -5.62 6.90 13.94
C ALA A 57 -4.63 8.01 13.57
N ASP A 58 -3.37 7.80 13.94
CA ASP A 58 -2.26 8.68 13.58
C ASP A 58 -1.48 8.13 12.39
N TYR A 59 -1.07 9.02 11.49
CA TYR A 59 -0.21 8.70 10.35
C TYR A 59 1.05 9.55 10.45
N ALA A 60 2.21 8.94 10.25
CA ALA A 60 3.49 9.63 10.23
C ALA A 60 4.38 9.06 9.13
N ASN A 61 5.37 9.85 8.70
CA ASN A 61 6.45 9.41 7.81
C ASN A 61 6.01 8.80 6.47
N LEU A 62 4.99 9.37 5.82
CA LEU A 62 4.69 9.02 4.43
C LEU A 62 5.88 9.41 3.54
N VAL A 63 6.51 8.42 2.92
CA VAL A 63 7.58 8.61 1.94
C VAL A 63 7.20 7.86 0.67
N VAL A 64 7.29 8.53 -0.48
CA VAL A 64 7.09 7.92 -1.79
C VAL A 64 8.45 7.88 -2.49
N ARG A 65 8.82 6.70 -2.99
CA ARG A 65 10.08 6.46 -3.70
C ARG A 65 9.80 5.78 -5.03
N GLU A 66 10.70 5.95 -5.99
CA GLU A 66 10.70 5.12 -7.19
C GLU A 66 11.01 3.68 -6.82
N VAL A 67 10.36 2.74 -7.50
CA VAL A 67 10.63 1.31 -7.35
C VAL A 67 11.76 0.96 -8.31
N LEU A 68 12.89 0.50 -7.78
CA LEU A 68 14.03 0.10 -8.59
C LEU A 68 13.83 -1.33 -9.13
N PRO A 69 14.32 -1.64 -10.35
CA PRO A 69 14.24 -3.00 -10.87
C PRO A 69 15.02 -3.98 -9.97
N GLY A 70 14.35 -5.00 -9.44
CA GLY A 70 14.96 -6.08 -8.66
C GLY A 70 14.71 -6.07 -7.15
N GLU A 71 13.96 -5.09 -6.64
CA GLU A 71 13.38 -5.08 -5.28
C GLU A 71 11.94 -5.59 -5.24
#